data_AF-A0A3C1RHF2-F1
#
_entry.id   AF-A0A3C1RHF2-F1
#
_cell.length_a   1.000
_cell.length_b   1.000
_cell.length_c   1.000
_cell.angle_alpha   90.00
_cell.angle_beta   90.00
_cell.angle_gamma   90.00
#
_symmetry.space_group_name_H-M   'P 1'
#
loop_
_entity.id
_entity.type
_entity.pdbx_description
1 polymer ?
#
loop_
_entity_poly.entity_id
_entity_poly.type
_entity_poly.pdbx_seq_one_letter_code
_entity_poly.pdbx_strand_id
1 'polypeptide(L)'
;MSVLLFSAFGIFIWMLLQDFHLPRLQLFYTFLFFWFFGCVWRTAAVVLLKIYRANGNNALNYVIVGYNDTSQRIKRFYDQHPEFGYKFYGYFDEITPQNKKVIRGQYDVLNQILDTNQIDTVYCCIPRVGHPLLKNIIKQSNNASYKVKLVVDFAFFFSQAPSLEFHGITPVISLSSEFLDNSREYISKRLFDVIFSSTILLLGSPIFILLGLITKISSKGPIIFSQDRTGQWGKKFKIYKFRSMYVGARLGHSEGTLDKRITPWGRFLRKTRLDELPQFYNV
;
A
#
# COMPACT_ATOMS: atom_id res chain seq x y z
N MET A 1 -12.30 12.40 -7.65
CA MET A 1 -13.39 13.36 -7.96
C MET A 1 -13.20 14.06 -9.30
N SER A 2 -12.04 14.64 -9.62
CA SER A 2 -11.82 15.35 -10.89
C SER A 2 -11.95 14.50 -12.16
N VAL A 3 -11.46 13.26 -12.16
CA VAL A 3 -11.57 12.36 -13.33
C VAL A 3 -13.01 11.94 -13.60
N LEU A 4 -13.79 11.70 -12.53
CA LEU A 4 -15.21 11.35 -12.62
C LEU A 4 -16.07 12.50 -13.16
N LEU A 5 -15.76 13.74 -12.76
CA LEU A 5 -16.39 14.95 -13.30
C LEU A 5 -16.04 15.14 -14.78
N PHE A 6 -14.79 14.87 -15.18
CA PHE A 6 -14.37 14.94 -16.58
C PHE A 6 -15.06 13.87 -17.44
N SER A 7 -15.18 12.64 -16.93
CA SER A 7 -15.92 11.58 -17.62
C SER A 7 -17.42 11.87 -17.69
N ALA A 8 -18.02 12.42 -16.63
CA ALA A 8 -19.42 12.82 -16.62
C ALA A 8 -19.68 13.97 -17.61
N PHE A 9 -18.76 14.95 -17.69
CA PHE A 9 -18.83 16.02 -18.68
C PHE A 9 -18.68 15.51 -20.12
N GLY A 10 -17.80 14.52 -20.34
CA GLY A 10 -17.69 13.83 -21.63
C GLY A 10 -18.97 13.08 -22.02
N ILE A 11 -19.60 12.40 -21.07
CA ILE A 11 -20.90 11.72 -21.27
C ILE A 11 -22.03 12.73 -21.51
N PHE A 12 -22.00 13.87 -20.83
CA PHE A 12 -22.97 14.95 -21.01
C PHE A 12 -22.86 15.60 -22.39
N ILE A 13 -21.64 15.87 -22.88
CA ILE A 13 -21.40 16.31 -24.25
C ILE A 13 -21.84 15.24 -25.25
N TRP A 14 -21.59 13.96 -24.94
CA TRP A 14 -22.06 12.84 -25.76
C TRP A 14 -23.59 12.79 -25.87
N MET A 15 -24.31 13.04 -24.77
CA MET A 15 -25.78 13.14 -24.77
C MET A 15 -26.28 14.36 -25.56
N LEU A 16 -25.62 15.52 -25.44
CA LEU A 16 -25.96 16.73 -26.20
C LEU A 16 -25.71 16.62 -27.71
N LEU A 17 -24.79 15.75 -28.12
CA LEU A 17 -24.45 15.53 -29.53
C LEU A 17 -25.18 14.34 -30.15
N GLN A 18 -26.12 13.70 -29.45
CA GLN A 18 -26.90 12.56 -29.99
C GLN A 18 -27.72 12.93 -31.23
N ASP A 19 -28.10 14.20 -31.39
CA ASP A 19 -28.84 14.68 -32.56
C ASP A 19 -27.99 14.78 -33.84
N PHE A 20 -26.66 14.67 -33.72
CA PHE A 20 -25.75 14.55 -34.85
C PHE A 20 -25.50 13.06 -35.15
N HIS A 21 -25.62 12.64 -36.42
CA HIS A 21 -25.27 11.28 -36.89
C HIS A 21 -23.76 11.00 -36.82
N LEU A 22 -23.13 11.15 -35.66
CA LEU A 22 -21.72 10.87 -35.46
C LEU A 22 -21.50 9.35 -35.37
N PRO A 23 -20.55 8.78 -36.12
CA PRO A 23 -20.19 7.37 -36.00
C PRO A 23 -19.77 7.04 -34.57
N ARG A 24 -20.23 5.91 -34.03
CA ARG A 24 -19.89 5.43 -32.66
C ARG A 24 -18.36 5.40 -32.41
N LEU A 25 -17.59 5.14 -33.46
CA LEU A 25 -16.13 5.13 -33.44
C LEU A 25 -15.54 6.52 -33.12
N GLN A 26 -16.13 7.60 -33.65
CA GLN A 26 -15.66 8.96 -33.40
C GLN A 26 -15.87 9.35 -31.93
N LEU A 27 -16.98 8.91 -31.33
CA LEU A 27 -17.29 9.15 -29.91
C LEU A 27 -16.32 8.41 -28.98
N PHE A 28 -15.86 7.22 -29.38
CA PHE A 28 -14.84 6.48 -28.65
C PHE A 28 -13.48 7.21 -28.67
N TYR A 29 -13.07 7.73 -29.83
CA TYR A 29 -11.81 8.49 -29.94
C TYR A 29 -11.85 9.81 -29.18
N THR A 30 -12.97 10.54 -29.20
CA THR A 30 -13.09 11.77 -28.41
C THR A 30 -13.06 11.48 -26.91
N PHE A 31 -13.71 10.42 -26.44
CA PHE A 31 -13.63 10.00 -25.05
C PHE A 31 -12.20 9.65 -24.63
N LEU A 32 -11.50 8.83 -25.42
CA LEU A 32 -10.09 8.48 -25.17
C LEU A 32 -9.18 9.72 -25.13
N PHE A 33 -9.40 10.66 -26.06
CA PHE A 33 -8.66 11.91 -26.11
C PHE A 33 -8.87 12.73 -24.83
N PHE A 34 -10.11 12.97 -24.41
CA PHE A 34 -10.39 13.71 -23.17
C PHE A 34 -9.86 13.00 -21.93
N TRP A 35 -9.96 11.67 -21.88
CA TRP A 35 -9.41 10.88 -20.78
C TRP A 35 -7.89 11.02 -20.70
N PHE A 36 -7.19 10.87 -21.83
CA PHE A 36 -5.74 11.02 -21.92
C PHE A 36 -5.30 12.42 -21.50
N PHE A 37 -5.90 13.47 -22.06
CA PHE A 37 -5.58 14.85 -21.71
C PHE A 37 -5.92 15.19 -20.26
N GLY A 38 -7.01 14.63 -19.71
CA GLY A 38 -7.34 14.77 -18.29
C GLY A 38 -6.29 14.14 -17.37
N CYS A 39 -5.78 12.96 -17.74
CA CYS A 39 -4.67 12.31 -17.04
C CYS A 39 -3.37 13.11 -17.14
N VAL A 40 -3.01 13.60 -18.33
CA VAL A 40 -1.82 14.44 -18.57
C VAL A 40 -1.91 15.75 -17.78
N TRP A 41 -3.04 16.46 -17.85
CA TRP A 41 -3.26 17.68 -17.09
C TRP A 41 -3.13 17.46 -15.58
N ARG A 42 -3.74 16.37 -15.06
CA ARG A 42 -3.71 16.09 -13.62
C ARG A 42 -2.31 15.75 -13.13
N THR A 43 -1.56 14.95 -13.89
CA THR A 43 -0.17 14.60 -13.57
C THR A 43 0.72 15.84 -13.65
N ALA A 44 0.60 16.64 -14.70
CA ALA A 44 1.31 17.90 -14.85
C ALA A 44 1.02 18.87 -13.69
N ALA A 45 -0.24 19.06 -13.32
CA ALA A 45 -0.62 19.93 -12.21
C ALA A 45 -0.01 19.48 -10.87
N VAL A 46 0.00 18.17 -10.58
CA VAL A 46 0.62 17.64 -9.35
C VAL A 46 2.14 17.84 -9.38
N VAL A 47 2.80 17.59 -10.51
CA VAL A 47 4.25 17.78 -10.65
C VAL A 47 4.64 19.26 -10.51
N LEU A 48 3.91 20.16 -11.16
CA LEU A 48 4.15 21.61 -11.06
C LEU A 48 3.97 22.10 -9.62
N LEU A 49 2.94 21.64 -8.91
CA LEU A 49 2.74 21.98 -7.50
C LEU A 49 3.87 21.44 -6.60
N LYS A 50 4.37 20.24 -6.88
CA LYS A 50 5.52 19.67 -6.15
C LYS A 50 6.78 20.52 -6.34
N ILE A 51 7.07 20.92 -7.57
CA ILE A 51 8.23 21.79 -7.89
C ILE A 51 8.04 23.16 -7.22
N TYR A 52 6.86 23.74 -7.31
CA TYR A 52 6.53 25.02 -6.68
C TYR A 52 6.75 24.99 -5.16
N ARG A 53 6.32 23.90 -4.50
CA ARG A 53 6.52 23.68 -3.06
C ARG A 53 7.98 23.41 -2.68
N ALA A 54 8.70 22.64 -3.51
CA ALA A 54 10.11 22.35 -3.29
C ALA A 54 10.99 23.61 -3.31
N ASN A 55 10.60 24.62 -4.07
CA ASN A 55 11.26 25.93 -4.10
C ASN A 55 10.95 26.81 -2.86
N GLY A 56 10.19 26.30 -1.88
CA GLY A 56 9.89 27.00 -0.63
C GLY A 56 8.64 27.88 -0.66
N ASN A 57 7.89 27.90 -1.76
CA ASN A 57 6.63 28.63 -1.85
C ASN A 57 5.45 27.79 -1.33
N ASN A 58 4.44 28.44 -0.72
CA ASN A 58 3.32 27.76 -0.07
C ASN A 58 3.79 26.72 0.97
N ALA A 59 4.82 27.11 1.73
CA ALA A 59 5.41 26.27 2.75
C ALA A 59 4.66 26.40 4.08
N LEU A 60 4.41 25.26 4.73
CA LEU A 60 3.88 25.19 6.09
C LEU A 60 5.05 25.22 7.07
N ASN A 61 5.07 26.23 7.93
CA ASN A 61 6.08 26.33 8.98
C ASN A 61 5.73 25.35 10.09
N TYR A 62 6.70 24.51 10.46
CA TYR A 62 6.51 23.56 11.54
C TYR A 62 7.59 23.63 12.60
N VAL A 63 7.18 23.36 13.82
CA VAL A 63 8.05 23.22 15.00
C VAL A 63 7.95 21.80 15.53
N ILE A 64 9.02 21.33 16.17
CA ILE A 64 9.01 20.04 16.86
C ILE A 64 9.26 20.24 18.34
N VAL A 65 8.39 19.65 19.16
CA VAL A 65 8.42 19.65 20.62
C VAL A 65 8.93 18.30 21.09
N GLY A 66 10.03 18.28 21.85
CA GLY A 66 10.75 17.08 22.28
C GLY A 66 11.88 16.68 21.32
N TYR A 67 13.12 16.66 21.81
CA TYR A 67 14.30 16.28 21.05
C TYR A 67 14.69 14.82 21.32
N ASN A 68 14.41 13.93 20.36
CA ASN A 68 14.67 12.49 20.42
C ASN A 68 14.87 11.92 19.00
N ASP A 69 15.08 10.61 18.90
CA ASP A 69 15.28 9.94 17.61
C ASP A 69 14.05 10.07 16.68
N THR A 70 12.84 10.12 17.25
CA THR A 70 11.59 10.32 16.51
C THR A 70 11.52 11.71 15.88
N SER A 71 11.86 12.75 16.63
CA SER A 71 11.87 14.12 16.10
C SER A 71 12.99 14.35 15.07
N GLN A 72 14.13 13.68 15.22
CA GLN A 72 15.17 13.68 14.19
C GLN A 72 14.73 12.95 12.91
N ARG A 73 14.03 11.82 13.01
CA ARG A 73 13.47 11.10 11.86
C ARG A 73 12.47 11.94 11.08
N ILE A 74 11.57 12.64 11.77
CA ILE A 74 10.62 13.57 11.12
C ILE A 74 11.34 14.69 10.40
N LYS A 75 12.36 15.30 11.02
CA LYS A 75 13.12 16.36 10.36
C LYS A 75 13.81 15.83 9.11
N ARG A 76 14.51 14.69 9.21
CA ARG A 76 15.17 14.05 8.06
C ARG A 76 14.19 13.72 6.94
N PHE A 77 12.99 13.25 7.27
CA PHE A 77 11.94 12.96 6.29
C PHE A 77 11.56 14.20 5.48
N TYR A 78 11.30 15.34 6.13
CA TYR A 78 10.97 16.57 5.40
C TYR A 78 12.16 17.21 4.70
N ASP A 79 13.38 17.08 5.25
CA ASP A 79 14.61 17.50 4.55
C ASP A 79 14.82 16.71 3.25
N GLN A 80 14.48 15.41 3.24
CA GLN A 80 14.56 14.53 2.06
C GLN A 80 13.41 14.72 1.07
N HIS A 81 12.29 15.29 1.52
CA HIS A 81 11.09 15.51 0.71
C HIS A 81 10.62 16.98 0.69
N PRO A 82 11.38 17.90 0.06
CA PRO A 82 11.00 19.31 -0.07
C PRO A 82 9.65 19.52 -0.78
N GLU A 83 9.22 18.58 -1.63
CA GLU A 83 7.96 18.63 -2.38
C GLU A 83 6.70 18.69 -1.49
N PHE A 84 6.82 18.32 -0.21
CA PHE A 84 5.73 18.48 0.75
C PHE A 84 5.55 19.93 1.20
N GLY A 85 6.54 20.80 0.97
CA GLY A 85 6.46 22.21 1.36
C GLY A 85 6.43 22.40 2.87
N TYR A 86 7.22 21.66 3.64
CA TYR A 86 7.35 21.87 5.08
C TYR A 86 8.64 22.64 5.37
N LYS A 87 8.54 23.76 6.07
CA LYS A 87 9.68 24.58 6.46
C LYS A 87 9.94 24.43 7.96
N PHE A 88 11.11 23.91 8.29
CA PHE A 88 11.51 23.69 9.66
C PHE A 88 11.86 25.00 10.36
N TYR A 89 11.16 25.31 11.46
CA TYR A 89 11.43 26.51 12.26
C TYR A 89 12.42 26.23 13.41
N GLY A 90 12.26 25.11 14.13
CA GLY A 90 13.15 24.76 15.24
C GLY A 90 12.65 23.65 16.16
N TYR A 91 13.56 23.18 17.02
CA TYR A 91 13.27 22.28 18.12
C TYR A 91 13.02 23.05 19.41
N PHE A 92 12.04 22.59 20.19
CA PHE A 92 11.73 23.09 21.53
C PHE A 92 11.67 21.94 22.51
N ASP A 93 12.54 21.97 23.52
CA ASP A 93 12.63 20.97 24.57
C ASP A 93 13.38 21.55 25.78
N GLU A 94 13.42 20.81 26.88
CA GLU A 94 14.28 21.13 28.01
C GLU A 94 15.76 21.05 27.59
N ILE A 95 16.56 22.01 28.05
CA ILE A 95 17.96 22.11 27.64
C ILE A 95 18.76 21.01 28.34
N THR A 96 19.27 20.08 27.53
CA THR A 96 20.20 19.02 27.93
C THR A 96 21.55 19.22 27.23
N PRO A 97 22.65 18.63 27.74
CA PRO A 97 23.97 18.74 27.11
C PRO A 97 23.98 18.32 25.63
N GLN A 98 23.15 17.33 25.27
CA GLN A 98 23.05 16.77 23.92
C GLN A 98 22.33 17.69 22.93
N ASN A 99 21.39 18.50 23.39
CA ASN A 99 20.48 19.26 22.52
C ASN A 99 20.76 20.78 22.52
N LYS A 100 21.64 21.28 23.42
CA LYS A 100 21.96 22.71 23.61
C LYS A 100 22.34 23.47 22.34
N LYS A 101 22.94 22.80 21.35
CA LYS A 101 23.36 23.43 20.07
C LYS A 101 22.25 23.50 19.02
N VAL A 102 21.19 22.72 19.18
CA VAL A 102 20.18 22.46 18.13
C VAL A 102 18.80 23.04 18.51
N ILE A 103 18.56 23.23 19.81
CA ILE A 103 17.30 23.79 20.33
C ILE A 103 17.23 25.30 20.14
N ARG A 104 16.06 25.78 19.72
CA ARG A 104 15.72 27.20 19.56
C ARG A 104 15.29 27.86 20.88
N GLY A 105 14.68 27.09 21.78
CA GLY A 105 14.27 27.58 23.09
C GLY A 105 13.52 26.52 23.91
N GLN A 106 13.20 26.89 25.14
CA GLN A 106 12.33 26.11 26.01
C GLN A 106 10.85 26.34 25.68
N TYR A 107 9.98 25.65 26.40
CA TYR A 107 8.53 25.69 26.19
C TYR A 107 7.89 27.08 26.40
N ASP A 108 8.44 27.91 27.28
CA ASP A 108 7.90 29.27 27.48
C ASP A 108 8.14 30.17 26.26
N VAL A 109 9.29 29.99 25.60
CA VAL A 109 9.64 30.69 24.36
C VAL A 109 8.78 30.19 23.19
N LEU A 110 8.40 28.91 23.20
CA LEU A 110 7.48 28.36 22.20
C LEU A 110 6.16 29.14 22.19
N ASN A 111 5.57 29.43 23.35
CA ASN A 111 4.30 30.16 23.42
C ASN A 111 4.39 31.54 22.77
N GLN A 112 5.47 32.29 23.06
CA GLN A 112 5.70 33.60 22.44
C GLN A 112 5.84 33.48 20.91
N ILE A 113 6.51 32.43 20.43
CA ILE A 113 6.75 32.20 19.00
C ILE A 113 5.47 31.76 18.28
N LEU A 114 4.61 30.98 18.93
CA LEU A 114 3.32 30.56 18.37
C LEU A 114 2.37 31.75 18.17
N ASP A 115 2.47 32.78 19.02
CA ASP A 115 1.67 34.00 18.90
C ASP A 115 2.26 34.99 17.87
N THR A 116 3.59 35.04 17.74
CA THR A 116 4.28 36.06 16.93
C THR A 116 4.62 35.59 15.51
N ASN A 117 4.86 34.29 15.31
CA ASN A 117 5.20 33.72 14.01
C ASN A 117 4.03 32.92 13.43
N GLN A 118 3.94 32.90 12.10
CA GLN A 118 3.01 32.03 11.38
C GLN A 118 3.51 30.58 11.46
N ILE A 119 3.24 29.88 12.57
CA ILE A 119 3.45 28.44 12.71
C ILE A 119 2.17 27.72 12.35
N ASP A 120 2.23 26.78 11.41
CA ASP A 120 1.07 26.04 10.93
C ASP A 120 0.91 24.69 11.65
N THR A 121 2.02 24.08 12.05
CA THR A 121 2.02 22.72 12.62
C THR A 121 3.03 22.56 13.76
N VAL A 122 2.57 21.98 14.87
CA VAL A 122 3.37 21.61 16.02
C VAL A 122 3.42 20.09 16.10
N TYR A 123 4.59 19.49 15.91
CA TYR A 123 4.80 18.06 16.11
C TYR A 123 5.24 17.79 17.55
N CYS A 124 4.43 17.06 18.31
CA CYS A 124 4.75 16.63 19.66
C CYS A 124 5.38 15.24 19.63
N CYS A 125 6.69 15.16 19.86
CA CYS A 125 7.46 13.93 19.98
C CYS A 125 7.73 13.59 21.45
N ILE A 126 6.70 13.68 22.29
CA ILE A 126 6.83 13.52 23.75
C ILE A 126 6.58 12.06 24.13
N PRO A 127 7.40 11.43 24.99
CA PRO A 127 7.30 10.00 25.31
C PRO A 127 5.99 9.58 25.99
N ARG A 128 5.27 10.51 26.63
CA ARG A 128 4.11 10.20 27.48
C ARG A 128 2.86 10.98 27.09
N VAL A 129 1.85 10.25 26.62
CA VAL A 129 0.49 10.75 26.41
C VAL A 129 -0.08 11.15 27.78
N GLY A 130 -0.42 12.43 27.96
CA GLY A 130 -0.84 13.00 29.25
C GLY A 130 0.19 13.90 29.94
N HIS A 131 1.34 14.16 29.31
CA HIS A 131 2.27 15.18 29.79
C HIS A 131 1.54 16.55 29.92
N PRO A 132 1.65 17.28 31.05
CA PRO A 132 0.97 18.57 31.26
C PRO A 132 1.22 19.57 30.12
N LEU A 133 2.44 19.53 29.56
CA LEU A 133 2.83 20.31 28.38
C LEU A 133 1.93 20.05 27.16
N LEU A 134 1.66 18.78 26.83
CA LEU A 134 0.84 18.43 25.66
C LEU A 134 -0.58 18.96 25.83
N LYS A 135 -1.14 18.87 27.04
CA LYS A 135 -2.46 19.42 27.36
C LYS A 135 -2.50 20.93 27.20
N ASN A 136 -1.43 21.64 27.62
CA ASN A 136 -1.33 23.08 27.46
C ASN A 136 -1.24 23.48 25.98
N ILE A 137 -0.39 22.81 25.19
CA ILE A 137 -0.24 23.06 23.76
C ILE A 137 -1.56 22.82 23.01
N ILE A 138 -2.27 21.73 23.31
CA ILE A 138 -3.59 21.44 22.70
C ILE A 138 -4.63 22.50 23.10
N LYS A 139 -4.64 22.91 24.36
CA LYS A 139 -5.58 23.94 24.83
C LYS A 139 -5.34 25.29 24.14
N GLN A 140 -4.08 25.66 23.93
CA GLN A 140 -3.71 26.87 23.21
C GLN A 140 -4.01 26.75 21.72
N SER A 141 -3.81 25.57 21.11
CA SER A 141 -4.09 25.38 19.69
C SER A 141 -5.57 25.55 19.33
N ASN A 142 -6.49 25.31 20.28
CA ASN A 142 -7.92 25.56 20.04
C ASN A 142 -8.24 27.05 19.80
N ASN A 143 -7.42 27.96 20.33
CA ASN A 143 -7.59 29.40 20.18
C ASN A 143 -6.65 30.01 19.12
N ALA A 144 -5.80 29.18 18.50
CA ALA A 144 -4.78 29.60 17.56
C ALA A 144 -4.93 28.86 16.21
N SER A 145 -4.31 29.36 15.15
CA SER A 145 -4.47 28.80 13.80
C SER A 145 -3.52 27.66 13.45
N TYR A 146 -2.94 26.97 14.45
CA TYR A 146 -1.97 25.89 14.23
C TYR A 146 -2.51 24.50 14.59
N LYS A 147 -2.01 23.48 13.90
CA LYS A 147 -2.38 22.08 14.12
C LYS A 147 -1.38 21.38 15.02
N VAL A 148 -1.86 20.68 16.04
CA VAL A 148 -1.01 19.84 16.91
C VAL A 148 -1.07 18.39 16.42
N LYS A 149 0.09 17.80 16.17
CA LYS A 149 0.23 16.40 15.75
C LYS A 149 1.07 15.64 16.76
N LEU A 150 0.50 14.62 17.38
CA LEU A 150 1.26 13.70 18.24
C LEU A 150 1.98 12.67 17.36
N VAL A 151 3.26 12.46 17.63
CA VAL A 151 4.08 11.50 16.91
C VAL A 151 4.41 10.35 17.85
N VAL A 152 4.00 9.15 17.47
CA VAL A 152 4.28 7.92 18.20
C VAL A 152 5.31 7.10 17.43
N ASP A 153 6.32 6.60 18.13
CA ASP A 153 7.33 5.74 17.54
C ASP A 153 6.86 4.29 17.52
N PHE A 154 6.57 3.78 16.33
CA PHE A 154 6.28 2.36 16.11
C PHE A 154 7.43 1.60 15.46
N ALA A 155 8.63 2.21 15.37
CA ALA A 155 9.76 1.58 14.67
C ALA A 155 10.06 0.18 15.20
N PHE A 156 9.85 -0.10 16.50
CA PHE A 156 10.07 -1.43 17.08
C PHE A 156 9.16 -2.52 16.50
N PHE A 157 7.99 -2.18 15.95
CA PHE A 157 7.00 -3.13 15.42
C PHE A 157 7.25 -3.47 13.93
N PHE A 158 8.52 -3.70 13.59
CA PHE A 158 9.16 -3.75 12.25
C PHE A 158 8.49 -4.60 11.15
N SER A 159 7.42 -5.36 11.42
CA SER A 159 6.83 -6.28 10.45
C SER A 159 5.40 -5.95 10.01
N GLN A 160 4.68 -5.07 10.70
CA GLN A 160 3.23 -4.89 10.48
C GLN A 160 2.85 -3.42 10.67
N ALA A 161 2.10 -2.85 9.73
CA ALA A 161 1.60 -1.48 9.86
C ALA A 161 0.55 -1.44 10.98
N PRO A 162 0.76 -0.65 12.05
CA PRO A 162 -0.21 -0.59 13.14
C PRO A 162 -1.52 0.04 12.65
N SER A 163 -2.66 -0.56 13.02
CA SER A 163 -3.98 0.06 12.82
C SER A 163 -4.40 0.81 14.10
N LEU A 164 -5.16 1.88 13.91
CA LEU A 164 -5.76 2.64 15.00
C LEU A 164 -7.25 2.32 15.04
N GLU A 165 -7.65 1.57 16.06
CA GLU A 165 -9.03 1.21 16.35
C GLU A 165 -9.59 2.13 17.44
N PHE A 166 -10.89 2.42 17.42
CA PHE A 166 -11.55 3.22 18.47
C PHE A 166 -12.57 2.36 19.20
N HIS A 167 -12.29 2.08 20.47
CA HIS A 167 -13.25 1.45 21.37
C HIS A 167 -13.99 2.56 22.13
N GLY A 168 -15.05 3.10 21.50
CA GLY A 168 -15.74 4.28 21.98
C GLY A 168 -14.86 5.52 21.85
N ILE A 169 -14.45 6.10 22.99
CA ILE A 169 -13.52 7.25 23.04
C ILE A 169 -12.06 6.83 23.24
N THR A 170 -11.79 5.55 23.41
CA THR A 170 -10.45 5.03 23.73
C THR A 170 -9.76 4.58 22.43
N PRO A 171 -8.67 5.25 22.00
CA PRO A 171 -7.86 4.76 20.89
C PRO A 171 -7.09 3.51 21.31
N VAL A 172 -7.27 2.42 20.57
CA VAL A 172 -6.54 1.16 20.72
C VAL A 172 -5.65 1.01 19.50
N ILE A 173 -4.35 0.82 19.73
CA ILE A 173 -3.41 0.60 18.63
C ILE A 173 -3.22 -0.92 18.49
N SER A 174 -3.69 -1.47 17.37
CA SER A 174 -3.47 -2.87 17.05
C SER A 174 -2.12 -3.02 16.35
N LEU A 175 -1.26 -3.84 16.96
CA LEU A 175 0.11 -4.08 16.50
C LEU A 175 0.21 -5.35 15.63
N SER A 176 -0.90 -6.08 15.51
CA SER A 176 -1.05 -7.25 14.66
C SER A 176 -1.89 -6.90 13.43
N SER A 177 -1.49 -7.37 12.25
CA SER A 177 -2.20 -7.14 11.00
C SER A 177 -3.64 -7.62 11.11
N GLU A 178 -4.58 -6.68 10.99
CA GLU A 178 -5.94 -7.01 10.57
C GLU A 178 -5.85 -7.72 9.22
N PHE A 179 -6.41 -8.92 9.16
CA PHE A 179 -6.56 -9.65 7.91
C PHE A 179 -7.57 -8.92 7.02
N LEU A 180 -7.12 -8.00 6.14
CA LEU A 180 -7.98 -7.31 5.17
C LEU A 180 -9.37 -6.96 5.74
N ASP A 181 -9.44 -6.18 6.82
CA ASP A 181 -10.73 -5.86 7.48
C ASP A 181 -11.65 -5.02 6.58
N ASN A 182 -11.11 -4.43 5.51
CA ASN A 182 -11.90 -3.88 4.44
C ASN A 182 -12.55 -5.00 3.63
N SER A 183 -13.77 -5.37 4.04
CA SER A 183 -14.64 -6.33 3.33
C SER A 183 -14.71 -6.06 1.82
N ARG A 184 -14.64 -4.78 1.39
CA ARG A 184 -14.62 -4.37 -0.03
C ARG A 184 -13.36 -4.82 -0.77
N GLU A 185 -12.19 -4.70 -0.14
CA GLU A 185 -10.91 -5.11 -0.74
C GLU A 185 -10.82 -6.63 -0.84
N TYR A 186 -11.26 -7.33 0.20
CA TYR A 186 -11.37 -8.78 0.19
C TYR A 186 -12.31 -9.27 -0.92
N ILE A 187 -13.53 -8.71 -1.03
CA ILE A 187 -14.50 -9.07 -2.07
C ILE A 187 -13.94 -8.77 -3.46
N SER A 188 -13.34 -7.59 -3.66
CA SER A 188 -12.73 -7.21 -4.94
C SER A 188 -11.62 -8.18 -5.35
N LYS A 189 -10.73 -8.51 -4.42
CA LYS A 189 -9.65 -9.47 -4.66
C LYS A 189 -10.21 -10.86 -4.98
N ARG A 190 -11.22 -11.31 -4.23
CA ARG A 190 -11.86 -12.60 -4.44
C ARG A 190 -12.54 -12.69 -5.80
N LEU A 191 -13.27 -11.65 -6.22
CA LEU A 191 -13.88 -11.58 -7.54
C LEU A 191 -12.83 -11.63 -8.65
N PHE A 192 -11.76 -10.84 -8.51
CA PHE A 192 -10.66 -10.87 -9.47
C PHE A 192 -10.04 -12.27 -9.59
N ASP A 193 -9.74 -12.91 -8.46
CA ASP A 193 -9.12 -14.23 -8.41
C ASP A 193 -9.99 -15.30 -9.06
N VAL A 194 -11.30 -15.28 -8.81
CA VAL A 194 -12.26 -16.22 -9.39
C VAL A 194 -12.41 -16.00 -10.90
N ILE A 195 -12.57 -14.75 -11.34
CA ILE A 195 -12.72 -14.42 -12.77
C ILE A 195 -11.43 -14.79 -13.54
N PHE A 196 -10.27 -14.41 -13.01
CA PHE A 196 -8.98 -14.67 -13.61
C PHE A 196 -8.71 -16.18 -13.71
N SER A 197 -8.91 -16.92 -12.61
CA SER A 197 -8.70 -18.37 -12.58
C SER A 197 -9.68 -19.10 -13.50
N SER A 198 -10.95 -18.70 -13.52
CA SER A 198 -11.96 -19.27 -14.43
C SER A 198 -11.60 -19.04 -15.90
N THR A 199 -11.12 -17.84 -16.23
CA THR A 199 -10.69 -17.50 -17.60
C THR A 199 -9.51 -18.37 -18.04
N ILE A 200 -8.51 -18.56 -17.16
CA ILE A 200 -7.35 -19.42 -17.43
C ILE A 200 -7.77 -20.88 -17.58
N LEU A 201 -8.65 -21.39 -16.72
CA LEU A 201 -9.12 -22.78 -16.80
C LEU A 201 -9.90 -23.04 -18.09
N LEU A 202 -10.76 -22.10 -18.50
CA LEU A 202 -11.55 -22.22 -19.73
C LEU A 202 -10.67 -22.15 -20.98
N LEU A 203 -9.94 -21.05 -21.16
CA LEU A 203 -9.11 -20.82 -22.35
C LEU A 203 -7.91 -21.77 -22.41
N GLY A 204 -7.36 -22.13 -21.26
CA GLY A 204 -6.25 -23.05 -21.15
C GLY A 204 -6.65 -24.51 -21.25
N SER A 205 -7.93 -24.87 -21.16
CA SER A 205 -8.39 -26.28 -21.06
C SER A 205 -7.77 -27.24 -22.09
N PRO A 206 -7.53 -26.87 -23.36
CA PRO A 206 -6.85 -27.76 -24.30
C PRO A 206 -5.41 -28.09 -23.88
N ILE A 207 -4.70 -27.10 -23.33
CA ILE A 207 -3.35 -27.25 -22.80
C ILE A 207 -3.35 -28.12 -21.54
N PHE A 208 -4.30 -27.92 -20.62
CA PHE A 208 -4.42 -28.77 -19.42
C PHE A 208 -4.61 -30.24 -19.78
N ILE A 209 -5.48 -30.54 -20.76
CA ILE A 209 -5.73 -31.90 -21.24
C ILE A 209 -4.46 -32.47 -21.87
N LEU A 210 -3.79 -31.71 -22.74
CA LEU A 210 -2.54 -32.14 -23.39
C LEU A 210 -1.45 -32.47 -22.36
N LEU A 211 -1.19 -31.56 -21.41
CA LEU A 211 -0.20 -31.78 -20.35
C LEU A 211 -0.58 -32.97 -19.47
N GLY A 212 -1.86 -33.15 -19.18
CA GLY A 212 -2.37 -34.29 -18.43
C GLY A 212 -2.15 -35.63 -19.15
N LEU A 213 -2.41 -35.68 -20.46
CA LEU A 213 -2.18 -36.86 -21.29
C LEU A 213 -0.68 -37.21 -21.37
N ILE A 214 0.19 -36.24 -21.64
CA ILE A 214 1.65 -36.45 -21.66
C ILE A 214 2.12 -36.95 -20.29
N THR A 215 1.59 -36.40 -19.20
CA THR A 215 1.90 -36.85 -17.83
C THR A 215 1.47 -38.29 -17.58
N LYS A 216 0.33 -38.73 -18.14
CA LYS A 216 -0.18 -40.10 -18.03
C LYS A 216 0.65 -41.10 -18.85
N ILE A 217 1.09 -40.69 -20.04
CA ILE A 217 1.91 -41.52 -20.94
C ILE A 217 3.35 -41.64 -20.40
N SER A 218 3.90 -40.56 -19.86
CA SER A 218 5.29 -40.53 -19.38
C SER A 218 5.57 -41.41 -18.16
N SER A 219 4.56 -41.75 -17.35
CA SER A 219 4.72 -42.61 -16.16
C SER A 219 3.38 -43.23 -15.74
N LYS A 220 3.38 -44.47 -15.26
CA LYS A 220 2.17 -45.13 -14.72
C LYS A 220 1.62 -44.39 -13.49
N GLY A 221 0.30 -44.30 -13.34
CA GLY A 221 -0.42 -43.75 -12.18
C GLY A 221 -1.27 -42.49 -12.46
N PRO A 222 -1.74 -41.76 -11.42
CA PRO A 222 -2.65 -40.61 -11.57
C PRO A 222 -1.97 -39.36 -12.15
N ILE A 223 -2.74 -38.54 -12.87
CA ILE A 223 -2.27 -37.30 -13.51
C ILE A 223 -1.99 -36.20 -12.46
N ILE A 224 -2.89 -36.07 -11.48
CA ILE A 224 -2.84 -35.01 -10.46
C ILE A 224 -2.22 -35.56 -9.18
N PHE A 225 -1.34 -34.77 -8.58
CA PHE A 225 -0.79 -34.96 -7.25
C PHE A 225 -1.42 -33.95 -6.29
N SER A 226 -1.76 -34.39 -5.07
CA SER A 226 -2.34 -33.55 -4.03
C SER A 226 -1.53 -33.59 -2.73
N GLN A 227 -1.29 -32.43 -2.11
CA GLN A 227 -0.60 -32.29 -0.82
C GLN A 227 -1.38 -31.34 0.11
N ASP A 228 -1.42 -31.62 1.41
CA ASP A 228 -2.00 -30.68 2.38
C ASP A 228 -1.07 -29.47 2.58
N ARG A 229 -1.64 -28.27 2.54
CA ARG A 229 -0.99 -26.99 2.79
C ARG A 229 -1.83 -26.16 3.77
N THR A 230 -1.15 -25.33 4.57
CA THR A 230 -1.83 -24.38 5.46
C THR A 230 -2.27 -23.18 4.63
N GLY A 231 -3.58 -22.93 4.60
CA GLY A 231 -4.20 -21.79 3.93
C GLY A 231 -4.62 -20.69 4.90
N GLN A 232 -5.60 -19.89 4.49
CA GLN A 232 -6.12 -18.76 5.26
C GLN A 232 -6.63 -19.20 6.64
N TRP A 233 -6.30 -18.40 7.66
CA TRP A 233 -6.64 -18.66 9.08
C TRP A 233 -6.16 -20.02 9.60
N GLY A 234 -5.06 -20.54 9.06
CA GLY A 234 -4.50 -21.83 9.49
C GLY A 234 -5.29 -23.05 9.00
N LYS A 235 -6.36 -22.87 8.21
CA LYS A 235 -7.14 -23.99 7.67
C LYS A 235 -6.33 -24.75 6.63
N LYS A 236 -6.19 -26.06 6.79
CA LYS A 236 -5.51 -26.91 5.81
C LYS A 236 -6.37 -27.07 4.56
N PHE A 237 -5.74 -27.04 3.38
CA PHE A 237 -6.37 -27.34 2.09
C PHE A 237 -5.44 -28.21 1.25
N LYS A 238 -6.01 -28.93 0.27
CA LYS A 238 -5.24 -29.76 -0.66
C LYS A 238 -4.83 -28.95 -1.87
N ILE A 239 -3.53 -28.74 -2.07
CA ILE A 239 -3.00 -28.14 -3.30
C ILE A 239 -2.95 -29.18 -4.41
N TYR A 240 -3.37 -28.82 -5.62
CA TYR A 240 -3.33 -29.68 -6.81
C TYR A 240 -2.18 -29.29 -7.74
N LYS A 241 -1.41 -30.28 -8.20
CA LYS A 241 -0.34 -30.09 -9.20
C LYS A 241 -0.36 -31.23 -10.21
N PHE A 242 0.19 -31.03 -11.40
CA PHE A 242 0.50 -32.17 -12.26
C PHE A 242 1.61 -33.00 -11.62
N ARG A 243 1.48 -34.31 -11.71
CA ARG A 243 2.45 -35.23 -11.14
C ARG A 243 3.77 -35.15 -11.91
N SER A 244 4.81 -34.68 -11.24
CA SER A 244 6.17 -34.61 -11.80
C SER A 244 7.09 -35.76 -11.34
N MET A 245 6.74 -36.48 -10.27
CA MET A 245 7.56 -37.54 -9.65
C MET A 245 6.97 -38.94 -9.91
N TYR A 246 7.81 -39.98 -9.86
CA TYR A 246 7.35 -41.37 -9.92
C TYR A 246 6.45 -41.72 -8.72
N VAL A 247 5.51 -42.63 -8.93
CA VAL A 247 4.62 -43.13 -7.87
C VAL A 247 5.45 -43.85 -6.80
N GLY A 248 5.16 -43.58 -5.53
CA GLY A 248 5.90 -44.16 -4.39
C GLY A 248 7.19 -43.42 -4.03
N ALA A 249 7.52 -42.32 -4.71
CA ALA A 249 8.65 -41.47 -4.32
C ALA A 249 8.43 -40.86 -2.93
N ARG A 250 9.40 -41.02 -2.03
CA ARG A 250 9.35 -40.45 -0.67
C ARG A 250 9.29 -38.92 -0.75
N LEU A 251 8.28 -38.33 -0.13
CA LEU A 251 8.10 -36.88 -0.05
C LEU A 251 9.18 -36.27 0.86
N GLY A 252 9.83 -35.21 0.42
CA GLY A 252 10.92 -34.54 1.14
C GLY A 252 11.46 -33.34 0.38
N HIS A 253 12.50 -32.69 0.90
CA HIS A 253 13.18 -31.60 0.17
C HIS A 253 13.77 -32.18 -1.13
N SER A 254 13.58 -31.45 -2.23
CA SER A 254 14.04 -31.86 -3.55
C SER A 254 15.50 -31.42 -3.70
N GLU A 255 16.36 -32.31 -4.18
CA GLU A 255 17.77 -32.03 -4.50
C GLU A 255 17.91 -31.26 -5.83
N GLY A 256 16.98 -30.34 -6.10
CA GLY A 256 16.94 -29.56 -7.34
C GLY A 256 16.74 -30.42 -8.60
N THR A 257 17.38 -30.03 -9.70
CA THR A 257 17.22 -30.63 -11.05
C THR A 257 17.82 -32.02 -11.23
N LEU A 258 18.58 -32.52 -10.25
CA LEU A 258 19.26 -33.83 -10.28
C LEU A 258 18.51 -34.92 -9.50
N ASP A 259 17.35 -34.59 -8.93
CA ASP A 259 16.56 -35.51 -8.12
C ASP A 259 16.03 -36.68 -8.97
N LYS A 260 16.58 -37.88 -8.74
CA LYS A 260 16.26 -39.12 -9.48
C LYS A 260 14.79 -39.54 -9.36
N ARG A 261 14.05 -38.99 -8.39
CA ARG A 261 12.62 -39.27 -8.19
C ARG A 261 11.72 -38.54 -9.21
N ILE A 262 12.25 -37.57 -9.95
CA ILE A 262 11.51 -36.78 -10.92
C ILE A 262 11.55 -37.46 -12.30
N THR A 263 10.41 -37.57 -12.95
CA THR A 263 10.31 -38.09 -14.33
C THR A 263 10.99 -37.11 -15.31
N PRO A 264 11.52 -37.57 -16.47
CA PRO A 264 12.06 -36.66 -17.49
C PRO A 264 11.06 -35.57 -17.91
N TRP A 265 9.80 -35.95 -18.12
CA TRP A 265 8.70 -35.00 -18.36
C TRP A 265 8.44 -34.07 -17.18
N GLY A 266 8.44 -34.61 -15.95
CA GLY A 266 8.26 -33.83 -14.73
C GLY A 266 9.37 -32.80 -14.49
N ARG A 267 10.60 -33.05 -14.98
CA ARG A 267 11.68 -32.05 -14.98
C ARG A 267 11.33 -30.86 -15.87
N PHE A 268 10.76 -31.11 -17.06
CA PHE A 268 10.28 -30.04 -17.94
C PHE A 268 9.12 -29.26 -17.29
N LEU A 269 8.13 -29.95 -16.73
CA LEU A 269 6.99 -29.31 -16.06
C LEU A 269 7.44 -28.39 -14.91
N ARG A 270 8.34 -28.85 -14.04
CA ARG A 270 8.87 -28.05 -12.92
C ARG A 270 9.71 -26.86 -13.38
N LYS A 271 10.52 -27.04 -14.43
CA LYS A 271 11.35 -25.96 -14.99
C LYS A 271 10.48 -24.82 -15.55
N THR A 272 9.36 -25.17 -16.16
CA THR A 272 8.40 -24.22 -16.76
C THR A 272 7.29 -23.80 -15.81
N ARG A 273 7.23 -24.37 -14.59
CA ARG A 273 6.12 -24.26 -13.62
C ARG A 273 4.75 -24.68 -14.16
N LEU A 274 4.72 -25.42 -15.27
CA LEU A 274 3.49 -25.94 -15.81
C LEU A 274 2.86 -26.99 -14.90
N ASP A 275 3.62 -27.60 -13.98
CA ASP A 275 3.07 -28.48 -12.95
C ASP A 275 2.13 -27.76 -11.97
N GLU A 276 2.23 -26.43 -11.86
CA GLU A 276 1.44 -25.63 -10.93
C GLU A 276 0.09 -25.20 -11.51
N LEU A 277 -0.15 -25.39 -12.81
CA LEU A 277 -1.40 -24.96 -13.45
C LEU A 277 -2.67 -25.49 -12.78
N PRO A 278 -2.76 -26.75 -12.30
CA PRO A 278 -3.95 -27.23 -11.59
C PRO A 278 -4.29 -26.44 -10.32
N GLN A 279 -3.38 -25.62 -9.79
CA GLN A 279 -3.64 -24.73 -8.65
C GLN A 279 -4.68 -23.64 -8.96
N PHE A 280 -4.95 -23.33 -10.23
CA PHE A 280 -6.05 -22.43 -10.59
C PHE A 280 -7.42 -22.98 -10.18
N TYR A 281 -7.56 -24.30 -9.98
CA TYR A 281 -8.77 -24.90 -9.39
C TYR A 281 -8.84 -24.75 -7.86
N ASN A 282 -7.70 -24.49 -7.19
CA ASN A 282 -7.68 -24.23 -5.75
C ASN A 282 -8.14 -22.81 -5.39
N VAL A 283 -8.07 -21.89 -6.35
CA VAL A 283 -8.53 -20.51 -6.22
C VAL A 283 -10.05 -20.49 -6.24
#